data_AF-A0A2T3AAB5-F1
#
_entry.id   AF-A0A2T3AAB5-F1
#
_cell.length_a   1.000
_cell.length_b   1.000
_cell.length_c   1.000
_cell.angle_alpha   90.00
_cell.angle_beta   90.00
_cell.angle_gamma   90.00
#
_symmetry.space_group_name_H-M   'P 1'
#
loop_
_entity.id
_entity.type
_entity.pdbx_description
1 polymer ?
#
loop_
_entity_poly.entity_id
_entity_poly.type
_entity_poly.pdbx_seq_one_letter_code
_entity_poly.pdbx_strand_id
1 'polypeptide(L)'
;MTIRIVVKLETPDSPASDPPQAPPKPLPPTCRTCNTRGSLQYVKPDNPNGNAGRPYSICPKCPPYQRWLRWEDARGIHITNPPCHCGKPSRQDRIGRSSTRPGKPAGKAGWGFWTCAEGVCRYYSEVLDGDVQGTAAEGERFIPWLLLGMSGYSGSGDGVWIRKEMPLF
;
A
#
# COMPACT_ATOMS: atom_id res chain seq x y z
N MET A 1 -76.18 -37.15 16.07
CA MET A 1 -75.17 -37.30 15.01
C MET A 1 -74.44 -35.97 14.93
N THR A 2 -73.18 -35.91 15.37
CA THR A 2 -72.47 -34.63 15.57
C THR A 2 -71.24 -34.63 14.68
N ILE A 3 -71.18 -33.68 13.74
CA ILE A 3 -70.07 -33.54 12.79
C ILE A 3 -69.00 -32.68 13.47
N ARG A 4 -67.78 -33.22 13.62
CA ARG A 4 -66.60 -32.45 14.05
C ARG A 4 -65.86 -31.96 12.81
N ILE A 5 -65.75 -30.64 12.67
CA ILE A 5 -64.92 -30.01 11.66
C ILE A 5 -63.57 -29.70 12.32
N VAL A 6 -62.50 -30.28 11.79
CA VAL A 6 -61.12 -29.98 12.22
C VAL A 6 -60.55 -28.96 11.24
N VAL A 7 -60.41 -27.71 11.68
CA VAL A 7 -59.79 -26.65 10.87
C VAL A 7 -58.29 -26.67 11.15
N LYS A 8 -57.49 -26.98 10.13
CA LYS A 8 -56.03 -26.97 10.21
C LYS A 8 -55.56 -25.53 9.96
N LEU A 9 -55.06 -24.87 11.00
CA LEU A 9 -54.48 -23.53 10.91
C LEU A 9 -53.04 -23.67 10.37
N GLU A 10 -52.83 -23.31 9.12
CA GLU A 10 -51.49 -23.24 8.53
C GLU A 10 -50.86 -21.89 8.91
N THR A 11 -49.67 -21.94 9.51
CA THR A 11 -48.89 -20.75 9.86
C THR A 11 -48.38 -20.08 8.59
N PRO A 12 -48.53 -18.76 8.43
CA PRO A 12 -48.02 -18.07 7.25
C PRO A 12 -46.48 -18.16 7.24
N ASP A 13 -45.95 -18.69 6.14
CA ASP A 13 -44.51 -18.76 5.89
C ASP A 13 -43.91 -17.36 6.00
N SER A 14 -43.06 -17.16 7.01
CA SER A 14 -42.34 -15.90 7.17
C SER A 14 -41.42 -15.71 5.96
N PRO A 15 -41.44 -14.53 5.30
CA PRO A 15 -40.58 -14.31 4.14
C PRO A 15 -39.13 -14.41 4.58
N ALA A 16 -38.37 -15.28 3.92
CA ALA A 16 -36.94 -15.41 4.12
C ALA A 16 -36.28 -14.03 3.90
N SER A 17 -35.69 -13.48 4.95
CA SER A 17 -34.94 -12.23 4.88
C SER A 17 -33.71 -12.45 3.99
N ASP A 18 -33.51 -11.56 3.01
CA ASP A 18 -32.35 -11.58 2.12
C ASP A 18 -31.03 -11.63 2.91
N PRO A 19 -30.03 -12.36 2.41
CA PRO A 19 -28.71 -12.39 3.04
C PRO A 19 -28.12 -10.98 3.13
N PRO A 20 -27.33 -10.69 4.18
CA PRO A 20 -26.72 -9.37 4.36
C PRO A 20 -25.92 -8.97 3.12
N GLN A 21 -26.28 -7.85 2.50
CA GLN A 21 -25.49 -7.30 1.40
C GLN A 21 -24.09 -6.93 1.93
N ALA A 22 -23.06 -7.36 1.22
CA ALA A 22 -21.69 -6.95 1.52
C ALA A 22 -21.58 -5.41 1.48
N PRO A 23 -20.78 -4.80 2.36
CA PRO A 23 -20.62 -3.35 2.35
C PRO A 23 -20.11 -2.87 0.99
N PRO A 24 -20.58 -1.70 0.51
CA PRO A 24 -20.13 -1.15 -0.75
C PRO A 24 -18.61 -0.95 -0.73
N LYS A 25 -17.94 -1.33 -1.83
CA LYS A 25 -16.50 -1.16 -1.96
C LYS A 25 -16.14 0.33 -1.85
N PRO A 26 -15.10 0.69 -1.08
CA PRO A 26 -14.63 2.06 -1.01
C PRO A 26 -14.34 2.62 -2.39
N LEU A 27 -14.73 3.88 -2.61
CA LEU A 27 -14.44 4.58 -3.84
C LEU A 27 -12.94 4.89 -3.95
N PRO A 28 -12.36 4.89 -5.17
CA PRO A 28 -10.97 5.30 -5.34
C PRO A 28 -10.75 6.74 -4.84
N PRO A 29 -9.59 7.06 -4.27
CA PRO A 29 -9.22 8.44 -3.91
C PRO A 29 -9.17 9.39 -5.11
N THR A 30 -9.23 10.70 -4.84
CA THR A 30 -9.08 11.75 -5.86
C THR A 30 -7.62 12.14 -6.06
N CYS A 31 -7.29 12.53 -7.29
CA CYS A 31 -5.97 13.04 -7.64
C CYS A 31 -5.69 14.36 -6.92
N ARG A 32 -4.61 14.43 -6.13
CA ARG A 32 -4.21 15.67 -5.43
C ARG A 32 -3.91 16.87 -6.32
N THR A 33 -3.69 16.66 -7.62
CA THR A 33 -3.34 17.75 -8.57
C THR A 33 -4.56 18.32 -9.28
N CYS A 34 -5.51 17.48 -9.72
CA CYS A 34 -6.65 17.90 -10.54
C CYS A 34 -8.02 17.52 -9.95
N ASN A 35 -8.04 16.99 -8.72
CA ASN A 35 -9.20 16.53 -7.96
C ASN A 35 -10.12 15.51 -8.67
N THR A 36 -9.67 14.93 -9.78
CA THR A 36 -10.43 13.90 -10.50
C THR A 36 -10.30 12.56 -9.79
N ARG A 37 -11.41 11.82 -9.71
CA ARG A 37 -11.45 10.45 -9.17
C ARG A 37 -10.41 9.56 -9.86
N GLY A 38 -9.64 8.82 -9.06
CA GLY A 38 -8.72 7.81 -9.57
C GLY A 38 -9.46 6.67 -10.26
N SER A 39 -8.79 6.01 -11.19
CA SER A 39 -9.21 4.73 -11.75
C SER A 39 -8.42 3.62 -11.05
N LEU A 40 -9.11 2.64 -10.49
CA LEU A 40 -8.49 1.45 -9.94
C LEU A 40 -7.93 0.59 -11.08
N GLN A 41 -6.68 0.19 -10.93
CA GLN A 41 -5.91 -0.61 -11.87
C GLN A 41 -5.11 -1.68 -11.11
N TYR A 42 -4.62 -2.68 -11.85
CA TYR A 42 -3.78 -3.74 -11.30
C TYR A 42 -2.50 -3.85 -12.11
N VAL A 43 -1.39 -4.04 -11.41
CA VAL A 43 -0.10 -4.24 -12.07
C VAL A 43 -0.12 -5.57 -12.81
N LYS A 44 0.36 -5.56 -14.05
CA LYS A 44 0.40 -6.77 -14.89
C LYS A 44 1.20 -7.91 -14.24
N PRO A 45 0.82 -9.19 -14.49
CA PRO A 45 1.49 -10.35 -13.91
C PRO A 45 2.99 -10.46 -14.24
N ASP A 46 3.41 -9.95 -15.40
CA ASP A 46 4.77 -10.00 -15.92
C ASP A 46 5.69 -8.88 -15.37
N ASN A 47 5.25 -8.12 -14.37
CA ASN A 47 6.02 -6.99 -13.85
C ASN A 47 7.33 -7.45 -13.16
N PRO A 48 8.50 -7.12 -13.71
CA PRO A 48 9.79 -7.65 -13.22
C PRO A 48 10.23 -7.00 -11.89
N ASN A 49 9.51 -5.99 -11.41
CA ASN A 49 9.82 -5.32 -10.15
C ASN A 49 9.12 -5.96 -8.94
N GLY A 50 8.47 -7.11 -9.10
CA GLY A 50 7.81 -7.82 -7.99
C GLY A 50 6.55 -7.13 -7.47
N ASN A 51 5.93 -6.30 -8.33
CA ASN A 51 4.68 -5.60 -8.05
C ASN A 51 3.46 -6.24 -8.72
N ALA A 52 3.63 -7.40 -9.37
CA ALA A 52 2.56 -8.12 -10.06
C ALA A 52 1.30 -8.26 -9.20
N GLY A 53 0.12 -7.99 -9.80
CA GLY A 53 -1.18 -8.10 -9.14
C GLY A 53 -1.50 -7.01 -8.11
N ARG A 54 -0.56 -6.12 -7.77
CA ARG A 54 -0.83 -5.06 -6.79
C ARG A 54 -1.86 -4.06 -7.31
N PRO A 55 -2.88 -3.71 -6.52
CA PRO A 55 -3.87 -2.70 -6.90
C PRO A 55 -3.33 -1.28 -6.71
N TYR A 56 -3.60 -0.39 -7.66
CA TYR A 56 -3.28 1.03 -7.55
C TYR A 56 -4.36 1.90 -8.19
N SER A 57 -4.60 3.07 -7.61
CA SER A 57 -5.38 4.12 -8.21
C SER A 57 -4.47 5.03 -9.03
N ILE A 58 -4.88 5.37 -10.25
CA ILE A 58 -4.15 6.27 -11.13
C ILE A 58 -5.06 7.39 -11.65
N CYS A 59 -4.53 8.61 -11.74
CA CYS A 59 -5.26 9.72 -12.31
C CYS A 59 -5.44 9.53 -13.83
N PRO A 60 -6.68 9.57 -14.36
CA PRO A 60 -6.91 9.43 -15.80
C PRO A 60 -6.61 10.71 -16.60
N LYS A 61 -6.62 11.90 -15.95
CA LYS A 61 -6.51 13.20 -16.63
C LYS A 61 -5.08 13.78 -16.65
N CYS A 62 -4.29 13.56 -15.61
CA CYS A 62 -2.95 14.15 -15.54
C CYS A 62 -2.01 13.55 -16.59
N PRO A 63 -1.11 14.36 -17.18
CA PRO A 63 -0.15 13.87 -18.16
C PRO A 63 0.82 12.87 -17.51
N PRO A 64 1.38 11.91 -18.27
CA PRO A 64 2.18 10.81 -17.71
C PRO A 64 3.31 11.25 -16.76
N TYR A 65 4.02 12.33 -17.07
CA TYR A 65 5.15 12.83 -16.28
C TYR A 65 4.76 13.49 -14.94
N GLN A 66 3.49 13.80 -14.75
CA GLN A 66 2.93 14.34 -13.48
C GLN A 66 1.79 13.48 -12.95
N ARG A 67 1.66 12.25 -13.48
CA ARG A 67 0.52 11.40 -13.19
C ARG A 67 0.55 10.96 -11.74
N TRP A 68 -0.48 11.37 -11.01
CA TRP A 68 -0.72 10.90 -9.66
C TRP A 68 -1.05 9.40 -9.67
N LEU A 69 -0.43 8.67 -8.75
CA LEU A 69 -0.64 7.25 -8.50
C LEU A 69 -0.57 7.00 -7.00
N ARG A 70 -1.43 6.10 -6.50
CA ARG A 70 -1.41 5.61 -5.13
C ARG A 70 -1.70 4.11 -5.12
N TRP A 71 -0.89 3.36 -4.40
CA TRP A 71 -1.17 1.95 -4.12
C TRP A 71 -2.37 1.79 -3.18
N GLU A 72 -3.21 0.79 -3.45
CA GLU A 72 -4.43 0.51 -2.68
C GLU A 72 -4.25 -0.62 -1.66
N ASP A 73 -3.06 -1.22 -1.59
CA ASP A 73 -2.70 -2.23 -0.60
C ASP A 73 -1.92 -1.64 0.59
N ALA A 74 -1.73 -2.43 1.65
CA ALA A 74 -0.93 -2.04 2.81
C ALA A 74 0.59 -2.30 2.65
N ARG A 75 1.03 -2.82 1.51
CA ARG A 75 2.42 -3.25 1.33
C ARG A 75 3.38 -2.06 1.41
N GLY A 76 4.41 -2.21 2.24
CA GLY A 76 5.40 -1.16 2.49
C GLY A 76 4.99 -0.15 3.57
N ILE A 77 3.82 -0.30 4.20
CA ILE A 77 3.36 0.59 5.28
C ILE A 77 3.62 -0.10 6.62
N HIS A 78 4.32 0.60 7.51
CA HIS A 78 4.52 0.18 8.90
C HIS A 78 4.45 1.40 9.81
N ILE A 79 4.02 1.21 11.06
CA ILE A 79 3.83 2.32 12.01
C ILE A 79 5.15 3.05 12.34
N THR A 80 6.28 2.35 12.23
CA THR A 80 7.63 2.91 12.47
C THR A 80 8.24 3.59 11.25
N ASN A 81 7.57 3.58 10.09
CA ASN A 81 8.08 4.29 8.93
C ASN A 81 8.12 5.80 9.20
N PRO A 82 9.09 6.53 8.62
CA PRO A 82 9.16 7.98 8.78
C PRO A 82 7.84 8.62 8.35
N PRO A 83 7.33 9.60 9.11
CA PRO A 83 6.08 10.25 8.75
C PRO A 83 6.27 11.07 7.48
N CYS A 84 5.24 11.08 6.63
CA CYS A 84 5.17 12.02 5.51
C CYS A 84 4.68 13.40 5.97
N HIS A 85 4.59 14.39 5.06
CA HIS A 85 4.08 15.73 5.39
C HIS A 85 2.62 15.78 5.88
N CYS A 86 1.89 14.66 5.85
CA CYS A 86 0.57 14.54 6.46
C CYS A 86 0.61 14.14 7.94
N GLY A 87 1.80 13.88 8.52
CA GLY A 87 1.97 13.34 9.86
C GLY A 87 1.59 11.85 10.00
N LYS A 88 1.37 11.16 8.87
CA LYS A 88 1.04 9.72 8.83
C LYS A 88 2.27 8.91 8.39
N PRO A 89 2.38 7.63 8.80
CA PRO A 89 3.47 6.77 8.35
C PRO A 89 3.57 6.73 6.83
N SER A 90 4.77 6.92 6.31
CA SER A 90 5.03 6.79 4.87
C SER A 90 4.97 5.33 4.41
N ARG A 91 4.98 5.13 3.10
CA ARG A 91 5.14 3.82 2.46
C ARG A 91 6.55 3.68 1.93
N GLN A 92 7.18 2.56 2.25
CA GLN A 92 8.40 2.10 1.61
C GLN A 92 8.11 1.47 0.24
N ASP A 93 8.87 1.86 -0.77
CA ASP A 93 8.83 1.28 -2.11
C ASP A 93 10.27 1.12 -2.64
N ARG A 94 10.41 0.54 -3.83
CA ARG A 94 11.71 0.17 -4.41
C ARG A 94 11.90 0.77 -5.79
N ILE A 95 13.08 1.34 -6.04
CA ILE A 95 13.45 1.85 -7.36
C ILE A 95 13.50 0.66 -8.34
N GLY A 96 12.67 0.71 -9.37
CA GLY A 96 12.58 -0.34 -10.39
C GLY A 96 13.88 -0.51 -11.19
N ARG A 97 14.03 -1.68 -11.81
CA ARG A 97 15.26 -2.07 -12.54
C ARG A 97 15.61 -1.16 -13.72
N SER A 98 14.59 -0.56 -14.34
CA SER A 98 14.72 0.34 -15.51
C SER A 98 14.17 1.72 -15.17
N SER A 99 14.60 2.34 -14.06
CA SER A 99 14.17 3.72 -13.79
C SER A 99 14.82 4.67 -14.79
N THR A 100 14.18 4.89 -15.94
CA THR A 100 14.59 5.82 -17.01
C THR A 100 14.25 7.27 -16.67
N ARG A 101 14.00 7.61 -15.40
CA ARG A 101 13.71 9.00 -15.02
C ARG A 101 14.94 9.86 -15.36
N PRO A 102 14.78 10.89 -16.20
CA PRO A 102 15.86 11.82 -16.51
C PRO A 102 16.44 12.41 -15.23
N GLY A 103 17.77 12.44 -15.11
CA GLY A 103 18.46 13.04 -13.96
C GLY A 103 18.66 12.12 -12.73
N LYS A 104 18.35 10.83 -12.80
CA LYS A 104 18.76 9.88 -11.73
C LYS A 104 20.19 9.37 -11.97
N PRO A 105 21.04 9.32 -10.93
CA PRO A 105 22.34 8.65 -11.01
C PRO A 105 22.14 7.17 -11.41
N ALA A 106 22.93 6.70 -12.37
CA ALA A 106 23.06 5.27 -12.63
C ALA A 106 23.44 4.53 -11.34
N GLY A 107 22.88 3.34 -11.10
CA GLY A 107 23.27 2.48 -9.97
C GLY A 107 22.33 2.43 -8.75
N LYS A 108 21.19 3.15 -8.76
CA LYS A 108 20.21 3.10 -7.65
C LYS A 108 19.09 2.07 -7.82
N ALA A 109 19.18 1.20 -8.83
CA ALA A 109 18.19 0.15 -9.04
C ALA A 109 18.12 -0.76 -7.79
N GLY A 110 16.92 -1.03 -7.31
CA GLY A 110 16.70 -1.83 -6.11
C GLY A 110 16.79 -1.08 -4.78
N TRP A 111 17.22 0.19 -4.77
CA TRP A 111 17.26 0.98 -3.53
C TRP A 111 15.84 1.31 -3.06
N GLY A 112 15.67 1.37 -1.74
CA GLY A 112 14.41 1.77 -1.10
C GLY A 112 14.20 3.29 -1.18
N PHE A 113 12.93 3.70 -1.16
CA PHE A 113 12.53 5.09 -0.98
C PHE A 113 11.19 5.16 -0.25
N TRP A 114 10.89 6.31 0.32
CA TRP A 114 9.68 6.59 1.07
C TRP A 114 8.73 7.48 0.26
N THR A 115 7.42 7.25 0.36
CA THR A 115 6.38 8.10 -0.24
C THR A 115 5.17 8.25 0.68
N CYS A 116 4.33 9.27 0.45
CA CYS A 116 3.05 9.35 1.14
C CYS A 116 2.18 8.11 0.84
N ALA A 117 1.87 7.31 1.86
CA ALA A 117 1.09 6.08 1.72
C ALA A 117 -0.34 6.33 1.19
N GLU A 118 -0.92 7.46 1.57
CA GLU A 118 -2.25 7.88 1.16
C GLU A 118 -2.26 8.64 -0.18
N GLY A 119 -1.09 9.03 -0.69
CA GLY A 119 -0.95 9.81 -1.92
C GLY A 119 -1.46 11.25 -1.82
N VAL A 120 -1.80 11.74 -0.61
CA VAL A 120 -2.35 13.08 -0.36
C VAL A 120 -1.28 14.17 -0.56
N CYS A 121 -0.11 14.02 0.05
CA CYS A 121 1.01 14.95 -0.14
C CYS A 121 2.03 14.46 -1.17
N ARG A 122 3.05 15.29 -1.45
CA ARG A 122 4.13 15.01 -2.41
C ARG A 122 5.40 14.44 -1.76
N TYR A 123 5.31 13.95 -0.52
CA TYR A 123 6.45 13.40 0.21
C TYR A 123 7.16 12.30 -0.59
N TYR A 124 8.47 12.45 -0.71
CA TYR A 124 9.39 11.51 -1.34
C TYR A 124 10.75 11.65 -0.67
N SER A 125 11.34 10.56 -0.19
CA SER A 125 12.69 10.59 0.37
C SER A 125 13.47 9.32 0.03
N GLU A 126 14.74 9.48 -0.33
CA GLU A 126 15.72 8.38 -0.46
C GLU A 126 16.62 8.27 0.79
N VAL A 127 16.46 9.17 1.76
CA VAL A 127 17.19 9.11 3.04
C VAL A 127 16.62 7.95 3.85
N LEU A 128 17.50 7.20 4.53
CA LEU A 128 17.11 6.02 5.30
C LEU A 128 15.96 6.32 6.27
N ASP A 129 16.07 7.45 6.96
CA ASP A 129 15.15 7.91 8.01
C ASP A 129 14.12 8.92 7.50
N GLY A 130 13.97 9.08 6.17
CA GLY A 130 13.12 10.12 5.60
C GLY A 130 13.78 11.50 5.53
N ASP A 131 13.14 12.46 4.85
CA ASP A 131 13.64 13.85 4.84
C ASP A 131 13.13 14.60 6.08
N VAL A 132 13.99 15.43 6.66
CA VAL A 132 13.77 16.03 7.98
C VAL A 132 12.81 17.22 7.87
N GLN A 133 11.52 16.93 7.75
CA GLN A 133 10.45 17.62 8.50
C GLN A 133 9.69 16.67 9.43
N GLY A 134 10.01 15.38 9.41
CA GLY A 134 9.60 14.39 10.40
C GLY A 134 10.83 13.69 10.94
N THR A 135 11.12 13.86 12.22
CA THR A 135 12.20 13.16 12.92
C THR A 135 11.91 11.66 12.97
N ALA A 136 12.52 10.86 12.10
CA ALA A 136 12.72 9.45 12.46
C ALA A 136 14.04 9.33 13.21
N ALA A 137 14.01 8.54 14.29
CA ALA A 137 15.17 8.29 15.13
C ALA A 137 16.28 7.62 14.31
N GLU A 138 17.52 7.91 14.69
CA GLU A 138 18.72 7.34 14.08
C GLU A 138 18.70 5.81 14.20
N GLY A 139 18.58 5.14 13.06
CA GLY A 139 18.83 3.71 12.94
C GLY A 139 17.71 2.78 13.40
N GLU A 140 16.72 2.56 12.52
CA GLU A 140 16.22 1.20 12.26
C GLU A 140 16.06 0.96 10.74
N ARG A 141 16.77 -0.07 10.28
CA ARG A 141 16.93 -0.49 8.88
C ARG A 141 15.59 -0.83 8.22
N PHE A 142 15.49 -0.47 6.94
CA PHE A 142 15.09 -1.35 5.83
C PHE A 142 14.49 -2.69 6.28
N ILE A 143 13.23 -2.95 5.94
CA ILE A 143 12.56 -4.23 6.18
C ILE A 143 12.60 -5.07 4.89
N PRO A 144 13.65 -5.88 4.66
CA PRO A 144 13.78 -6.69 3.44
C PRO A 144 12.63 -7.69 3.23
N TRP A 145 11.98 -8.17 4.29
CA TRP A 145 10.90 -9.15 4.16
C TRP A 145 9.58 -8.58 3.61
N LEU A 146 9.40 -7.25 3.55
CA LEU A 146 8.29 -6.63 2.80
C LEU A 146 8.46 -6.78 1.26
N LEU A 147 9.62 -7.26 0.80
CA LEU A 147 9.93 -7.52 -0.60
C LEU A 147 9.72 -8.97 -1.04
N LEU A 148 9.61 -9.92 -0.11
CA LEU A 148 9.53 -11.35 -0.39
C LEU A 148 8.35 -11.91 0.39
N GLY A 149 7.29 -12.36 -0.28
CA GLY A 149 6.17 -13.07 0.36
C GLY A 149 6.58 -14.43 0.94
N MET A 150 7.49 -14.43 1.92
CA MET A 150 7.99 -15.62 2.58
C MET A 150 7.28 -15.75 3.93
N SER A 151 6.25 -16.59 3.95
CA SER A 151 5.81 -17.24 5.18
C SER A 151 6.97 -18.11 5.70
N GLY A 152 7.63 -17.69 6.78
CA GLY A 152 8.62 -18.53 7.47
C GLY A 152 9.87 -17.80 7.96
N TYR A 153 9.76 -16.64 8.61
CA TYR A 153 10.86 -16.11 9.42
C TYR A 153 10.67 -16.55 10.87
N SER A 154 11.13 -17.78 11.19
CA SER A 154 11.38 -18.20 12.56
C SER A 154 12.71 -17.59 13.00
N GLY A 155 12.65 -16.69 13.96
CA GLY A 155 13.82 -15.97 14.46
C GLY A 155 14.95 -16.89 14.90
N SER A 156 16.14 -16.56 14.43
CA SER A 156 17.39 -16.53 15.20
C SER A 156 18.21 -15.44 14.50
N GLY A 157 18.35 -14.28 15.12
CA GLY A 157 19.50 -14.06 15.98
C GLY A 157 20.73 -13.97 15.08
N ASP A 158 21.03 -12.74 14.63
CA ASP A 158 22.28 -12.27 14.00
C ASP A 158 22.02 -11.47 12.72
N GLY A 159 21.53 -10.24 12.93
CA GLY A 159 21.56 -9.22 11.89
C GLY A 159 23.00 -8.98 11.44
N VAL A 160 23.26 -9.15 10.15
CA VAL A 160 24.56 -8.80 9.54
C VAL A 160 24.78 -7.29 9.68
N TRP A 161 25.61 -6.90 10.65
CA TRP A 161 26.10 -5.54 10.83
C TRP A 161 27.09 -5.22 9.72
N ILE A 162 26.72 -4.37 8.76
CA ILE A 162 27.73 -3.72 7.94
C ILE A 162 28.23 -2.55 8.76
N ARG A 163 29.21 -2.80 9.64
CA ARG A 163 29.97 -1.73 10.29
C ARG A 163 30.73 -1.01 9.18
N LYS A 164 30.32 0.22 8.88
CA LYS A 164 31.21 1.15 8.21
C LYS A 164 32.07 1.76 9.31
N GLU A 165 33.27 1.23 9.50
CA GLU A 165 34.28 1.93 10.27
C GLU A 165 34.51 3.28 9.59
N MET A 166 34.21 4.36 10.30
CA MET A 166 34.63 5.71 9.89
C MET A 166 36.02 5.92 10.48
N PRO A 167 37.03 6.32 9.67
CA PRO A 167 38.27 6.81 10.26
C PRO A 167 37.96 8.10 11.01
N LEU A 168 38.31 8.13 12.29
CA LEU A 168 38.37 9.36 13.07
C LEU A 168 39.49 10.21 12.48
N PHE A 169 39.16 11.34 11.84
CA PHE A 169 39.85 12.63 11.93
C PHE A 169 38.93 13.74 11.41
#